data_AF-A6IK33-F1
#
_entry.id   AF-A6IK33-F1
#
_cell.length_a   1.000
_cell.length_b   1.000
_cell.length_c   1.000
_cell.angle_alpha   90.00
_cell.angle_beta   90.00
_cell.angle_gamma   90.00
#
_symmetry.space_group_name_H-M   'P 1'
#
loop_
_entity.id
_entity.type
_entity.pdbx_description
1 polymer ?
#
loop_
_entity_poly.entity_id
_entity_poly.type
_entity_poly.pdbx_seq_one_letter_code
_entity_poly.pdbx_strand_id
1 'polypeptide(L)'
;MTLFFSLERRRPRRNGRRLRQDHADSCVVSSDDEELSKDKDVYVTTHTPRSTKDEGTTGLRPSGTVSCPICMDGYSEIVQNGRLIVSTECGHVFCSQCLRDSLKNANTCPTCRKKINHKRYHPIYI
;
A
#
# COMPACT_ATOMS: atom_id res chain seq x y z
N MET A 1 -0.46 -40.65 25.80
CA MET A 1 -0.35 -40.13 24.42
C MET A 1 0.62 -38.96 24.45
N THR A 2 1.82 -39.20 23.91
CA THR A 2 2.97 -38.30 23.92
C THR A 2 2.77 -37.12 22.98
N LEU A 3 3.31 -35.98 23.43
CA LEU A 3 3.43 -34.70 22.73
C LEU A 3 4.37 -34.81 21.52
N PHE A 4 4.03 -34.15 20.40
CA PHE A 4 4.99 -33.57 19.43
C PHE A 4 4.27 -32.42 18.68
N PHE A 5 4.51 -31.16 19.04
CA PHE A 5 5.45 -30.22 18.39
C PHE A 5 5.12 -29.84 16.94
N SER A 6 4.65 -28.61 16.74
CA SER A 6 5.02 -27.82 15.55
C SER A 6 5.06 -26.34 15.88
N LEU A 7 6.25 -25.92 16.29
CA LEU A 7 6.74 -24.55 16.29
C LEU A 7 6.93 -24.05 14.85
N GLU A 8 6.78 -22.73 14.71
CA GLU A 8 7.50 -21.84 13.79
C GLU A 8 7.46 -22.12 12.27
N ARG A 9 6.71 -21.34 11.48
CA ARG A 9 7.14 -20.98 10.10
C ARG A 9 6.78 -19.54 9.73
N ARG A 10 7.78 -18.67 9.90
CA ARG A 10 7.91 -17.36 9.26
C ARG A 10 7.76 -17.51 7.74
N ARG A 11 6.91 -16.70 7.09
CA ARG A 11 6.75 -16.69 5.63
C ARG A 11 7.79 -15.76 4.96
N PRO A 12 8.48 -16.20 3.89
CA PRO A 12 9.56 -15.43 3.25
C PRO A 12 9.06 -14.46 2.16
N ARG A 13 9.87 -13.42 1.91
CA ARG A 13 9.80 -12.53 0.74
C ARG A 13 10.05 -13.32 -0.55
N ARG A 14 9.16 -13.18 -1.53
CA ARG A 14 9.37 -13.64 -2.91
C ARG A 14 10.23 -12.59 -3.63
N ASN A 15 11.49 -12.91 -3.90
CA ASN A 15 12.28 -12.23 -4.92
C ASN A 15 12.56 -13.25 -6.03
N GLY A 16 12.15 -12.92 -7.26
CA GLY A 16 12.12 -13.85 -8.37
C GLY A 16 13.17 -13.53 -9.43
N ARG A 17 13.85 -14.60 -9.85
CA ARG A 17 14.42 -14.90 -11.19
C ARG A 17 15.92 -14.68 -11.43
N ARG A 18 16.61 -15.83 -11.25
CA ARG A 18 17.55 -16.53 -12.16
C ARG A 18 18.87 -15.83 -12.54
N LEU A 19 19.89 -16.19 -11.75
CA LEU A 19 21.29 -16.26 -12.15
C LEU A 19 21.55 -17.54 -12.97
N ARG A 20 22.40 -17.41 -14.00
CA ARG A 20 23.27 -18.40 -14.68
C ARG A 20 23.11 -18.36 -16.20
N GLN A 21 24.04 -17.66 -16.84
CA GLN A 21 24.58 -18.05 -18.14
C GLN A 21 26.08 -17.80 -18.05
N ASP A 22 26.79 -18.90 -17.78
CA ASP A 22 28.23 -19.03 -17.96
C ASP A 22 28.41 -19.34 -19.46
N HIS A 23 29.07 -18.44 -20.19
CA HIS A 23 29.54 -18.74 -21.53
C HIS A 23 30.95 -18.21 -21.67
N ALA A 24 31.85 -19.16 -21.90
CA ALA A 24 33.28 -18.99 -22.09
C ALA A 24 33.62 -18.03 -23.25
N ASP A 25 34.74 -17.33 -23.05
CA ASP A 25 35.74 -16.89 -24.02
C ASP A 25 35.25 -16.30 -25.36
N SER A 26 35.40 -15.00 -25.55
CA SER A 26 36.41 -14.45 -26.47
C SER A 26 36.30 -12.93 -26.64
N CYS A 27 37.48 -12.37 -26.79
CA CYS A 27 37.90 -10.98 -26.95
C CYS A 27 37.20 -10.20 -28.08
N VAL A 28 37.04 -8.88 -27.88
CA VAL A 28 37.66 -7.87 -28.74
C VAL A 28 37.80 -6.55 -27.98
N VAL A 29 39.00 -6.01 -28.00
CA VAL A 29 39.36 -4.68 -27.53
C VAL A 29 39.35 -3.77 -28.75
N SER A 30 38.67 -2.63 -28.66
CA SER A 30 39.10 -1.39 -29.32
C SER A 30 38.60 -0.22 -28.50
N SER A 31 39.53 0.42 -27.79
CA SER A 31 39.45 1.85 -27.49
C SER A 31 39.61 2.60 -28.80
N ASP A 32 38.79 3.62 -29.04
CA ASP A 32 39.15 4.76 -29.88
C ASP A 32 38.34 6.01 -29.45
N ASP A 33 38.81 7.16 -29.92
CA ASP A 33 39.00 8.42 -29.21
C ASP A 33 37.75 9.35 -29.12
N GLU A 34 37.93 10.41 -28.34
CA GLU A 34 37.11 11.61 -28.13
C GLU A 34 36.27 12.11 -29.35
N GLU A 35 35.05 12.63 -29.10
CA GLU A 35 34.55 13.78 -29.90
C GLU A 35 33.45 14.56 -29.16
N LEU A 36 33.86 15.72 -28.66
CA LEU A 36 33.00 16.79 -28.17
C LEU A 36 32.37 17.51 -29.37
N SER A 37 31.08 17.31 -29.64
CA SER A 37 30.33 18.21 -30.50
C SER A 37 29.10 18.76 -29.78
N LYS A 38 29.29 19.97 -29.27
CA LYS A 38 28.21 20.89 -28.90
C LYS A 38 27.46 21.29 -30.16
N ASP A 39 26.20 21.69 -29.93
CA ASP A 39 25.48 22.72 -30.68
C ASP A 39 24.74 22.26 -31.95
N LYS A 40 23.39 22.36 -31.92
CA LYS A 40 22.56 23.24 -32.78
C LYS A 40 21.19 22.67 -33.12
N ASP A 41 20.19 23.46 -32.76
CA ASP A 41 18.76 23.36 -32.99
C ASP A 41 18.37 23.16 -34.46
N VAL A 42 17.44 22.24 -34.73
CA VAL A 42 16.70 22.17 -35.99
C VAL A 42 15.26 21.66 -35.73
N TYR A 43 14.32 22.51 -36.15
CA TYR A 43 12.85 22.53 -36.16
C TYR A 43 11.99 21.27 -35.88
N VAL A 44 10.91 21.54 -35.14
CA VAL A 44 9.51 21.08 -35.22
C VAL A 44 9.17 19.91 -36.16
N THR A 45 8.79 18.79 -35.56
CA THR A 45 7.63 18.01 -36.01
C THR A 45 6.64 17.88 -34.85
N THR A 46 5.45 18.42 -35.08
CA THR A 46 4.24 18.20 -34.28
C THR A 46 3.93 16.70 -34.20
N HIS A 47 4.47 16.04 -33.18
CA HIS A 47 3.95 14.75 -32.73
C HIS A 47 2.97 15.06 -31.60
N THR A 48 1.69 15.15 -31.99
CA THR A 48 0.54 15.00 -31.11
C THR A 48 0.82 13.86 -30.12
N PRO A 49 0.89 14.11 -28.80
CA PRO A 49 0.83 13.03 -27.85
C PRO A 49 -0.56 12.43 -28.01
N ARG A 50 -0.59 11.23 -28.61
CA ARG A 50 -1.77 10.39 -28.63
C ARG A 50 -2.30 10.33 -27.22
N SER A 51 -3.54 10.79 -27.04
CA SER A 51 -4.38 10.37 -25.93
C SER A 51 -4.45 8.85 -25.93
N THR A 52 -3.51 8.19 -25.27
CA THR A 52 -3.82 6.95 -24.61
C THR A 52 -4.77 7.35 -23.49
N LYS A 53 -6.06 7.06 -23.69
CA LYS A 53 -6.98 6.85 -22.58
C LYS A 53 -6.33 5.79 -21.70
N ASP A 54 -5.52 6.23 -20.75
CA ASP A 54 -5.25 5.46 -19.56
C ASP A 54 -6.58 5.40 -18.84
N GLU A 55 -7.34 4.34 -19.13
CA GLU A 55 -8.28 3.75 -18.18
C GLU A 55 -7.47 3.23 -17.00
N GLY A 56 -6.85 4.16 -16.28
CA GLY A 56 -6.52 3.99 -14.89
C GLY A 56 -7.85 3.82 -14.18
N THR A 57 -8.26 2.56 -14.01
CA THR A 57 -9.08 2.14 -12.87
C THR A 57 -8.24 2.38 -11.59
N THR A 58 -7.81 3.61 -11.36
CA THR A 58 -7.66 4.13 -10.01
C THR A 58 -9.07 4.16 -9.49
N GLY A 59 -9.44 3.10 -8.76
CA GLY A 59 -10.70 3.02 -8.06
C GLY A 59 -10.91 4.32 -7.30
N LEU A 60 -11.73 5.18 -7.87
CA LEU A 60 -12.17 6.43 -7.27
C LEU A 60 -13.02 6.01 -6.08
N ARG A 61 -12.34 5.70 -4.96
CA ARG A 61 -12.98 5.70 -3.66
C ARG A 61 -13.70 7.04 -3.60
N PRO A 62 -15.01 7.09 -3.38
CA PRO A 62 -15.73 8.36 -3.25
C PRO A 62 -14.95 9.21 -2.24
N SER A 63 -14.23 10.22 -2.74
CA SER A 63 -13.14 10.90 -2.02
C SER A 63 -13.67 11.91 -1.01
N GLY A 64 -14.84 11.64 -0.43
CA GLY A 64 -15.51 12.53 0.50
C GLY A 64 -16.32 11.82 1.58
N THR A 65 -16.37 10.49 1.63
CA THR A 65 -17.17 9.78 2.64
C THR A 65 -16.29 9.01 3.63
N VAL A 66 -16.58 9.16 4.92
CA VAL A 66 -15.93 8.39 5.97
C VAL A 66 -16.36 6.93 5.86
N SER A 67 -15.39 6.02 5.93
CA SER A 67 -15.61 4.57 5.87
C SER A 67 -14.72 3.85 6.87
N CYS A 68 -15.16 2.68 7.33
CA CYS A 68 -14.39 1.85 8.25
C CYS A 68 -13.44 0.93 7.45
N PRO A 69 -12.11 0.99 7.63
CA PRO A 69 -11.18 0.16 6.84
C PRO A 69 -11.19 -1.33 7.20
N ILE A 70 -11.92 -1.73 8.25
CA ILE A 70 -11.99 -3.13 8.71
C ILE A 70 -13.18 -3.87 8.10
N CYS A 71 -14.39 -3.29 8.21
CA CYS A 71 -15.60 -3.88 7.62
C CYS A 71 -15.90 -3.36 6.21
N MET A 72 -15.20 -2.31 5.76
CA MET A 72 -15.40 -1.63 4.47
C MET A 72 -16.73 -0.88 4.32
N ASP A 73 -17.54 -0.82 5.38
CA ASP A 73 -18.81 -0.09 5.39
C ASP A 73 -18.61 1.43 5.33
N GLY A 74 -19.52 2.11 4.64
CA GLY A 74 -19.58 3.58 4.59
C GLY A 74 -20.31 4.22 5.78
N TYR A 75 -20.21 5.55 5.92
CA TYR A 75 -20.88 6.30 6.99
C TYR A 75 -22.36 5.94 7.15
N SER A 76 -23.13 5.94 6.07
CA SER A 76 -24.57 5.65 6.08
C SER A 76 -24.88 4.26 6.63
N GLU A 77 -24.16 3.23 6.18
CA GLU A 77 -24.32 1.83 6.61
C GLU A 77 -23.90 1.64 8.08
N ILE A 78 -22.88 2.38 8.52
CA ILE A 78 -22.43 2.34 9.91
C ILE A 78 -23.53 2.89 10.83
N VAL A 79 -24.07 4.07 10.54
CA VAL A 79 -25.09 4.73 11.35
C VAL A 79 -26.43 3.99 11.28
N GLN A 80 -26.82 3.48 10.11
CA GLN A 80 -28.05 2.70 9.94
C GLN A 80 -28.05 1.43 10.81
N ASN A 81 -26.88 0.81 10.99
CA ASN A 81 -26.71 -0.35 11.86
C ASN A 81 -26.55 0.02 13.35
N GLY A 82 -26.76 1.28 13.73
CA GLY A 82 -26.63 1.77 15.10
C GLY A 82 -25.18 1.79 15.62
N ARG A 83 -24.19 1.72 14.73
CA ARG A 83 -22.76 1.82 15.08
C ARG A 83 -22.31 3.28 15.00
N LEU A 84 -21.25 3.60 15.73
CA LEU A 84 -20.67 4.95 15.77
C LEU A 84 -19.39 4.98 14.96
N ILE A 85 -19.10 6.12 14.36
CA ILE A 85 -17.75 6.43 13.90
C ILE A 85 -16.92 6.83 15.11
N VAL A 86 -15.77 6.20 15.27
CA VAL A 86 -14.84 6.46 16.37
C VAL A 86 -13.47 6.80 15.82
N SER A 87 -12.82 7.78 16.45
CA SER A 87 -11.42 8.10 16.20
C SER A 87 -10.58 7.70 17.41
N THR A 88 -9.40 7.18 17.12
CA THR A 88 -8.36 6.92 18.12
C THR A 88 -7.53 8.20 18.35
N GLU A 89 -6.89 8.34 19.50
CA GLU A 89 -5.96 9.48 19.75
C GLU A 89 -4.80 9.56 18.73
N CYS A 90 -4.51 8.46 18.04
CA CYS A 90 -3.53 8.44 16.96
C CYS A 90 -4.07 8.88 15.60
N GLY A 91 -5.33 9.33 15.52
CA GLY A 91 -5.95 9.92 14.32
C GLY A 91 -6.59 8.92 13.36
N HIS A 92 -6.58 7.62 13.66
CA HIS A 92 -7.18 6.60 12.80
C HIS A 92 -8.65 6.38 13.16
N VAL A 93 -9.48 6.30 12.13
CA VAL A 93 -10.95 6.23 12.20
C VAL A 93 -11.45 4.83 11.85
N PHE A 94 -12.43 4.36 12.62
CA PHE A 94 -13.08 3.05 12.46
C PHE A 94 -14.56 3.14 12.88
N CYS A 95 -15.35 2.09 12.64
CA CYS A 95 -16.62 1.94 13.34
C CYS A 95 -16.40 1.37 14.75
N SER A 96 -17.33 1.67 15.66
CA SER A 96 -17.25 1.30 17.08
C SER A 96 -17.13 -0.20 17.31
N GLN A 97 -17.79 -1.01 16.49
CA GLN A 97 -17.75 -2.46 16.57
C GLN A 97 -16.38 -3.01 16.19
N CYS A 98 -15.85 -2.65 15.02
CA CYS A 98 -14.56 -3.16 14.54
C CYS A 98 -13.40 -2.75 15.44
N LEU A 99 -13.40 -1.51 15.95
CA LEU A 99 -12.36 -1.09 16.90
C LEU A 99 -12.46 -1.88 18.21
N ARG A 100 -13.66 -2.06 18.76
CA ARG A 100 -13.89 -2.84 19.98
C ARG A 100 -13.41 -4.28 19.82
N ASP A 101 -13.74 -4.92 18.70
CA ASP A 101 -13.34 -6.30 18.42
C ASP A 101 -11.83 -6.43 18.25
N SER A 102 -11.19 -5.51 17.53
CA SER A 102 -9.73 -5.50 17.42
C SER A 102 -9.04 -5.35 18.79
N LEU A 103 -9.59 -4.51 19.67
CA LEU A 103 -9.05 -4.29 21.01
C LEU A 103 -9.22 -5.50 21.95
N LYS A 104 -10.12 -6.45 21.64
CA LYS A 104 -10.20 -7.72 22.38
C LYS A 104 -8.98 -8.61 22.12
N ASN A 105 -8.41 -8.54 20.93
CA ASN A 105 -7.26 -9.36 20.54
C ASN A 105 -5.92 -8.65 20.80
N ALA A 106 -5.83 -7.36 20.49
CA ALA A 106 -4.64 -6.55 20.68
C ALA A 106 -4.98 -5.10 21.01
N ASN A 107 -4.39 -4.59 22.07
CA ASN A 107 -4.50 -3.21 22.56
C ASN A 107 -3.62 -2.22 21.74
N THR A 108 -3.65 -2.36 20.41
CA THR A 108 -2.91 -1.55 19.45
C THR A 108 -3.81 -1.09 18.30
N CYS A 109 -3.54 0.08 17.74
CA CYS A 109 -4.24 0.60 16.58
C CYS A 109 -4.12 -0.34 15.37
N PRO A 110 -5.23 -0.72 14.70
CA PRO A 110 -5.22 -1.57 13.51
C PRO A 110 -4.38 -1.00 12.37
N THR A 111 -4.27 0.33 12.28
CA THR A 111 -3.57 1.01 11.17
C THR A 111 -2.10 1.27 11.49
N CYS A 112 -1.80 1.96 12.60
CA CYS A 112 -0.43 2.39 12.92
C CYS A 112 0.25 1.59 14.04
N ARG A 113 -0.45 0.61 14.63
CA ARG A 113 0.04 -0.22 15.74
C ARG A 113 0.42 0.52 17.03
N LYS A 114 0.15 1.83 17.13
CA LYS A 114 0.32 2.59 18.38
C LYS A 114 -0.55 1.96 19.47
N LYS A 115 0.00 1.80 20.69
CA LYS A 115 -0.76 1.26 21.83
C LYS A 115 -1.96 2.15 22.15
N ILE A 116 -3.13 1.53 22.28
CA ILE A 116 -4.39 2.19 22.66
C ILE A 116 -4.70 1.73 24.09
N ASN A 117 -4.56 2.62 25.06
CA ASN A 117 -5.02 2.35 26.42
C ASN A 117 -6.56 2.37 26.45
N HIS A 118 -7.18 1.69 27.41
CA HIS A 118 -8.62 1.34 27.47
C HIS A 118 -9.64 2.51 27.36
N LYS A 119 -9.21 3.76 27.16
CA LYS A 119 -10.05 4.96 26.97
C LYS A 119 -9.54 5.93 25.89
N ARG A 120 -8.59 5.53 25.03
CA ARG A 120 -7.93 6.41 24.04
C ARG A 120 -8.63 6.45 22.67
N TYR A 121 -9.96 6.38 22.67
CA TYR A 121 -10.77 6.58 21.48
C TYR A 121 -12.11 7.20 21.88
N HIS A 122 -12.66 8.01 20.99
CA HIS A 122 -13.91 8.73 21.23
C HIS A 122 -14.76 8.72 19.96
N PRO A 123 -16.10 8.77 20.08
CA PRO A 123 -16.96 8.97 18.94
C PRO A 123 -16.66 10.34 18.30
N ILE A 124 -16.89 10.43 16.99
CA ILE A 124 -16.87 11.69 16.25
C ILE A 124 -18.20 11.82 15.51
N TYR A 125 -18.71 13.05 15.45
CA TYR A 125 -19.96 13.41 14.79
C TYR A 125 -19.61 14.39 13.68
N ILE A 126 -19.98 14.04 12.45
CA ILE A 126 -19.65 14.76 11.21
C ILE A 126 -20.92 15.03 10.43
#